data_AF-A0A2W1A8B5-F1
#
_entry.id   AF-A0A2W1A8B5-F1
#
_cell.length_a   1.000
_cell.length_b   1.000
_cell.length_c   1.000
_cell.angle_alpha   90.00
_cell.angle_beta   90.00
_cell.angle_gamma   90.00
#
_symmetry.space_group_name_H-M   'P 1'
#
loop_
_entity.id
_entity.type
_entity.pdbx_description
1 polymer ?
#
loop_
_entity_poly.entity_id
_entity_poly.type
_entity_poly.pdbx_seq_one_letter_code
_entity_poly.pdbx_strand_id
1 'polypeptide(L)'
;MPEPSNVEPASSDPARAGGQALFSVDAGADCTVCGEAVESGASAFCSACGQAYHLVLTQDGEGKNCGEVWLNEEYLALDFGCGRCLAAMRGEDAAQATPAAGETPVEEPGAGRRARHEGRSARDVVRRKRR
;
A
#
# COMPACT_ATOMS: atom_id res chain seq x y z
N MET A 1 8.53 38.31 66.61
CA MET A 1 7.83 38.07 65.34
C MET A 1 8.57 36.96 64.63
N PRO A 2 8.05 35.72 64.56
CA PRO A 2 8.72 34.65 63.85
C PRO A 2 8.42 34.72 62.34
N GLU A 3 9.45 34.47 61.54
CA GLU A 3 9.43 34.45 60.08
C GLU A 3 8.65 33.23 59.55
N PRO A 4 7.87 33.35 58.44
CA PRO A 4 7.30 32.17 57.82
C PRO A 4 8.37 31.41 57.02
N SER A 5 8.75 30.25 57.54
CA SER A 5 9.49 29.21 56.84
C SER A 5 8.66 28.75 55.63
N ASN A 6 9.03 29.21 54.44
CA ASN A 6 8.43 28.77 53.19
C ASN A 6 9.17 27.51 52.73
N VAL A 7 8.62 26.35 53.12
CA VAL A 7 9.07 25.04 52.68
C VAL A 7 8.57 24.84 51.25
N GLU A 8 9.46 24.91 50.27
CA GLU A 8 9.16 24.51 48.90
C GLU A 8 8.92 22.99 48.85
N PRO A 9 7.77 22.49 48.36
CA PRO A 9 7.67 21.07 48.06
C PRO A 9 8.46 20.79 46.78
N ALA A 10 9.57 20.07 46.94
CA ALA A 10 10.24 19.36 45.87
C ALA A 10 9.19 18.54 45.10
N SER A 11 8.80 19.05 43.93
CA SER A 11 7.92 18.37 42.99
C SER A 11 8.71 17.24 42.34
N SER A 12 8.88 16.16 43.10
CA SER A 12 9.35 14.88 42.60
C SER A 12 8.16 14.24 41.91
N ASP A 13 7.97 14.56 40.64
CA ASP A 13 6.95 13.97 39.79
C ASP A 13 7.61 12.86 38.93
N PRO A 14 7.64 11.59 39.39
CA PRO A 14 8.14 10.47 38.59
C PRO A 14 7.12 9.97 37.56
N ALA A 15 6.04 10.70 37.27
CA ALA A 15 5.00 10.29 36.32
C ALA A 15 5.40 10.47 34.83
N ARG A 16 6.70 10.60 34.54
CA ARG A 16 7.26 10.61 33.17
C ARG A 16 7.89 9.26 32.81
N ALA A 17 7.22 8.16 33.13
CA ALA A 17 7.64 6.82 32.70
C ALA A 17 6.40 5.94 32.45
N GLY A 18 6.10 5.64 31.19
CA GLY A 18 5.14 4.58 30.86
C GLY A 18 4.37 4.65 29.54
N GLY A 19 4.48 5.71 28.74
CA GLY A 19 3.69 5.84 27.50
C GLY A 19 4.20 5.09 26.27
N GLN A 20 5.06 4.08 26.44
CA GLN A 20 5.75 3.39 25.33
C GLN A 20 5.36 1.92 25.25
N ALA A 21 4.07 1.64 25.10
CA ALA A 21 3.60 0.29 24.78
C ALA A 21 2.21 0.34 24.15
N LEU A 22 2.09 0.73 22.86
CA LEU A 22 0.85 0.48 22.11
C LEU A 22 1.05 -0.02 20.67
N PHE A 23 2.28 -0.05 20.12
CA PHE A 23 2.53 -0.58 18.78
C PHE A 23 3.79 -1.45 18.71
N SER A 24 4.00 -2.32 19.70
CA SER A 24 4.89 -3.46 19.48
C SER A 24 4.21 -4.37 18.47
N VAL A 25 4.48 -4.15 17.20
CA VAL A 25 4.16 -5.09 16.13
C VAL A 25 4.93 -6.36 16.48
N ASP A 26 4.23 -7.37 17.00
CA ASP A 26 4.83 -8.68 17.22
C ASP A 26 5.48 -9.13 15.90
N ALA A 27 6.79 -9.21 15.91
CA ALA A 27 7.60 -9.72 14.82
C ALA A 27 7.28 -11.21 14.67
N GLY A 28 6.22 -11.53 13.93
CA GLY A 28 5.73 -12.90 13.77
C GLY A 28 4.22 -13.05 13.68
N ALA A 29 3.44 -11.99 13.40
CA ALA A 29 2.03 -12.17 13.09
C ALA A 29 1.85 -12.98 11.80
N ASP A 30 0.87 -13.88 11.75
CA ASP A 30 0.52 -14.62 10.55
C ASP A 30 -0.45 -13.79 9.69
N CYS A 31 -0.31 -13.89 8.37
CA CYS A 31 -1.22 -13.24 7.44
C CYS A 31 -2.62 -13.88 7.56
N THR A 32 -3.64 -13.06 7.85
CA THR A 32 -5.03 -13.55 7.96
C THR A 32 -5.63 -14.12 6.66
N VAL A 33 -4.98 -13.87 5.52
CA VAL A 33 -5.44 -14.28 4.18
C VAL A 33 -4.77 -15.56 3.71
N CYS A 34 -3.43 -15.64 3.74
CA CYS A 34 -2.70 -16.82 3.27
C CYS A 34 -2.17 -17.73 4.39
N GLY A 35 -2.15 -17.26 5.64
CA GLY A 35 -1.69 -18.01 6.81
C GLY A 35 -0.17 -18.10 6.98
N GLU A 36 0.61 -17.44 6.11
CA GLU A 36 2.07 -17.40 6.24
C GLU A 36 2.51 -16.23 7.13
N ALA A 37 3.67 -16.38 7.78
CA ALA A 37 4.26 -15.33 8.59
C ALA A 37 4.48 -14.04 7.78
N VAL A 38 4.15 -12.90 8.39
CA VAL A 38 4.40 -11.60 7.79
C VAL A 38 5.72 -11.01 8.29
N GLU A 39 6.49 -10.40 7.38
CA GLU A 39 7.65 -9.60 7.76
C GLU A 39 7.21 -8.22 8.24
N SER A 40 7.82 -7.71 9.30
CA SER A 40 7.44 -6.41 9.89
C SER A 40 7.55 -5.23 8.90
N GLY A 41 8.35 -5.33 7.84
CA GLY A 41 8.50 -4.30 6.80
C GLY A 41 7.56 -4.44 5.59
N ALA A 42 6.88 -5.57 5.44
CA ALA A 42 5.99 -5.88 4.33
C ALA A 42 4.61 -6.35 4.82
N SER A 43 4.12 -5.66 5.86
CA SER A 43 2.86 -5.99 6.52
C SER A 43 2.06 -4.75 6.91
N ALA A 44 0.74 -4.92 6.99
CA ALA A 44 -0.19 -3.92 7.48
C ALA A 44 -1.32 -4.59 8.29
N PHE A 45 -2.03 -3.79 9.08
CA PHE A 45 -3.22 -4.24 9.81
C PHE A 45 -4.48 -3.80 9.08
N CYS A 46 -5.46 -4.70 8.98
CA CYS A 46 -6.73 -4.37 8.33
C CYS A 46 -7.61 -3.49 9.23
N SER A 47 -8.13 -2.38 8.70
CA SER A 47 -9.03 -1.47 9.42
C SER A 47 -10.34 -2.15 9.87
N ALA A 48 -10.76 -3.24 9.21
CA ALA A 48 -12.01 -3.95 9.52
C ALA A 48 -11.85 -5.06 10.57
N CYS A 49 -10.85 -5.94 10.43
CA CYS A 49 -10.67 -7.09 11.33
C CYS A 49 -9.51 -6.93 12.33
N GLY A 50 -8.67 -5.90 12.17
CA GLY A 50 -7.51 -5.64 13.02
C GLY A 50 -6.36 -6.64 12.88
N GLN A 51 -6.44 -7.61 11.96
CA GLN A 51 -5.42 -8.64 11.77
C GLN A 51 -4.34 -8.20 10.78
N ALA A 52 -3.14 -8.76 10.92
CA ALA A 52 -2.01 -8.52 10.02
C ALA A 52 -2.22 -9.23 8.66
N TYR A 53 -1.70 -8.62 7.60
CA TYR A 53 -1.64 -9.23 6.26
C TYR A 53 -0.44 -8.72 5.47
N HIS A 54 -0.01 -9.47 4.44
CA HIS A 54 1.09 -9.01 3.56
C HIS A 54 0.66 -7.81 2.74
N LEU A 55 1.44 -6.73 2.86
CA LEU A 55 1.28 -5.54 2.05
C LEU A 55 2.66 -4.96 1.75
N VAL A 56 2.97 -4.83 0.47
CA VAL A 56 4.19 -4.17 0.01
C VAL A 56 3.91 -2.67 -0.09
N LEU A 57 4.59 -1.88 0.75
CA LEU A 57 4.42 -0.42 0.79
C LEU A 57 5.29 0.35 -0.21
N THR A 58 6.27 -0.32 -0.82
CA THR A 58 7.15 0.26 -1.84
C THR A 58 6.76 -0.23 -3.23
N GLN A 59 6.78 0.64 -4.24
CA GLN A 59 6.47 0.25 -5.62
C GLN A 59 7.38 -0.85 -6.15
N ASP A 60 8.66 -0.82 -5.78
CA ASP A 60 9.67 -1.79 -6.19
C ASP A 60 9.89 -2.91 -5.16
N GLY A 61 9.03 -3.00 -4.14
CA GLY A 61 9.16 -4.05 -3.13
C GLY A 61 8.77 -5.40 -3.70
N GLU A 62 9.62 -6.39 -3.53
CA GLU A 62 9.29 -7.78 -3.87
C GLU A 62 8.48 -8.39 -2.72
N GLY A 63 7.34 -8.99 -3.01
CA GLY A 63 6.51 -9.59 -1.98
C GLY A 63 5.10 -9.94 -2.43
N LYS A 64 4.34 -10.53 -1.50
CA LYS A 64 2.93 -10.85 -1.69
C LYS A 64 2.09 -9.64 -1.29
N ASN A 65 1.01 -9.40 -2.01
CA ASN A 65 -0.02 -8.44 -1.62
C ASN A 65 -1.32 -9.21 -1.37
N CYS A 66 -1.68 -9.34 -0.11
CA CYS A 66 -2.87 -10.07 0.32
C CYS A 66 -4.06 -9.13 0.62
N GLY A 67 -3.96 -7.87 0.25
CA GLY A 67 -4.98 -6.86 0.47
C GLY A 67 -4.76 -5.63 -0.41
N GLU A 68 -5.57 -4.61 -0.16
CA GLU A 68 -5.55 -3.35 -0.88
C GLU A 68 -5.46 -2.18 0.13
N VAL A 69 -4.83 -1.10 -0.32
CA VAL A 69 -4.78 0.19 0.39
C VAL A 69 -5.35 1.27 -0.52
N TRP A 70 -6.21 2.13 0.01
CA TRP A 70 -6.83 3.22 -0.75
C TRP A 70 -6.91 4.50 0.10
N LEU A 71 -7.04 5.65 -0.56
CA LEU A 71 -7.32 6.91 0.12
C LEU A 71 -8.82 7.00 0.41
N ASN A 72 -9.19 7.06 1.68
CA ASN A 72 -10.52 7.43 2.11
C ASN A 72 -10.67 8.95 1.96
N GLU A 73 -11.50 9.40 1.03
CA GLU A 73 -11.68 10.82 0.70
C GLU A 73 -12.45 11.59 1.79
N GLU A 74 -13.30 10.91 2.56
CA GLU A 74 -14.08 11.53 3.64
C GLU A 74 -13.16 11.92 4.80
N TYR A 75 -12.24 11.04 5.16
CA TYR A 75 -11.31 11.26 6.28
C TYR A 75 -9.91 11.70 5.85
N LEU A 76 -9.66 11.80 4.53
CA LEU A 76 -8.36 12.10 3.92
C LEU A 76 -7.23 11.23 4.49
N ALA A 77 -7.51 9.95 4.70
CA ALA A 77 -6.63 8.99 5.36
C ALA A 77 -6.48 7.71 4.53
N LEU A 78 -5.37 6.98 4.69
CA LEU A 78 -5.20 5.67 4.07
C LEU A 78 -6.00 4.62 4.86
N ASP A 79 -6.85 3.88 4.16
CA ASP A 79 -7.55 2.72 4.69
C ASP A 79 -6.94 1.42 4.16
N PHE A 80 -6.93 0.40 5.01
CA PHE A 80 -6.25 -0.87 4.77
C PHE A 80 -7.26 -2.02 4.84
N GLY A 81 -7.40 -2.76 3.73
CA GLY A 81 -8.34 -3.88 3.63
C GLY A 81 -7.64 -5.18 3.28
N CYS A 82 -7.79 -6.22 4.12
CA CYS A 82 -7.35 -7.56 3.74
C CYS A 82 -8.33 -8.19 2.73
N GLY A 83 -7.84 -9.07 1.86
CA GLY A 83 -8.65 -9.71 0.82
C GLY A 83 -9.89 -10.45 1.35
N ARG A 84 -9.83 -11.02 2.56
CA ARG A 84 -11.00 -11.66 3.20
C ARG A 84 -12.13 -10.67 3.49
N CYS A 85 -11.81 -9.53 4.10
CA CYS A 85 -12.80 -8.52 4.43
C CYS A 85 -13.34 -7.85 3.17
N LEU A 86 -12.47 -7.59 2.18
CA LEU A 86 -12.87 -6.99 0.92
C LEU A 86 -13.82 -7.90 0.12
N ALA A 87 -13.51 -9.19 0.02
CA ALA A 87 -14.38 -10.16 -0.65
C ALA A 87 -15.76 -10.27 0.02
N ALA A 88 -15.79 -10.32 1.36
CA ALA A 88 -17.04 -10.35 2.11
C ALA A 88 -17.91 -9.10 1.86
N MET A 89 -17.30 -7.90 1.78
CA MET A 89 -18.04 -6.66 1.51
C MET A 89 -18.59 -6.57 0.09
N ARG A 90 -17.89 -7.17 -0.88
CA ARG A 90 -18.33 -7.24 -2.29
C ARG A 90 -19.40 -8.32 -2.52
N GLY A 91 -19.74 -9.11 -1.50
CA GLY A 91 -20.66 -10.25 -1.63
C GLY A 91 -20.05 -11.40 -2.43
N GLU A 92 -18.72 -11.46 -2.52
CA GLU A 92 -17.96 -12.50 -3.19
C GLU A 92 -17.75 -13.69 -2.24
N ASP A 93 -18.83 -14.21 -1.67
CA ASP A 93 -18.77 -15.49 -0.96
C ASP A 93 -18.68 -16.63 -2.00
N ALA A 94 -17.49 -17.25 -2.06
CA ALA A 94 -17.24 -18.62 -2.51
C ALA A 94 -17.48 -19.00 -3.99
N ALA A 95 -16.91 -18.27 -4.95
CA ALA A 95 -16.61 -18.88 -6.25
C ALA A 95 -15.28 -18.37 -6.82
N GLN A 96 -14.31 -19.27 -6.93
CA GLN A 96 -13.01 -19.18 -7.62
C GLN A 96 -11.79 -18.87 -6.74
N ALA A 97 -11.45 -19.82 -5.86
CA ALA A 97 -10.05 -20.21 -5.70
C ALA A 97 -9.73 -21.28 -6.76
N THR A 98 -9.14 -20.88 -7.89
CA THR A 98 -8.39 -21.80 -8.74
C THR A 98 -6.92 -21.43 -8.66
N PRO A 99 -6.05 -22.25 -8.05
CA PRO A 99 -4.62 -22.16 -8.28
C PRO A 99 -4.33 -22.87 -9.61
N ALA A 100 -3.94 -22.12 -10.63
CA ALA A 100 -3.35 -22.69 -11.84
C ALA A 100 -2.12 -21.88 -12.19
N ALA A 101 -0.97 -22.42 -11.78
CA ALA A 101 0.29 -22.19 -12.44
C ALA A 101 0.13 -22.47 -13.94
N GLY A 102 0.72 -21.62 -14.75
CA GLY A 102 0.69 -21.74 -16.20
C GLY A 102 1.55 -20.65 -16.80
N GLU A 103 2.84 -20.94 -16.88
CA GLU A 103 3.83 -20.18 -17.62
C GLU A 103 3.29 -19.82 -19.01
N THR A 104 3.15 -18.54 -19.32
CA THR A 104 3.09 -18.09 -20.71
C THR A 104 4.50 -17.67 -21.12
N PRO A 105 5.07 -18.29 -22.17
CA PRO A 105 6.34 -17.86 -22.72
C PRO A 105 6.25 -16.39 -23.12
N VAL A 106 7.34 -15.67 -22.88
CA VAL A 106 7.59 -14.34 -23.41
C VAL A 106 7.60 -14.45 -24.94
N GLU A 107 6.49 -14.17 -25.61
CA GLU A 107 6.52 -13.86 -27.04
C GLU A 107 7.00 -12.42 -27.20
N GLU A 108 8.22 -12.27 -27.71
CA GLU A 108 8.70 -11.01 -28.24
C GLU A 108 7.69 -10.45 -29.25
N PRO A 109 7.20 -9.21 -29.08
CA PRO A 109 6.49 -8.53 -30.16
C PRO A 109 7.49 -8.25 -31.28
N GLY A 110 7.48 -9.14 -32.27
CA GLY A 110 8.24 -9.02 -33.50
C GLY A 110 8.03 -7.67 -34.17
N ALA A 111 9.16 -7.05 -34.52
CA ALA A 111 9.36 -6.20 -35.70
C ALA A 111 8.11 -5.51 -36.29
N GLY A 112 7.52 -4.59 -35.52
CA GLY A 112 6.54 -3.64 -36.02
C GLY A 112 7.23 -2.64 -36.97
N ARG A 113 6.99 -2.83 -38.27
CA ARG A 113 7.43 -1.95 -39.37
C ARG A 113 7.18 -0.48 -38.99
N ARG A 114 8.25 0.32 -38.94
CA ARG A 114 8.14 1.78 -38.84
C ARG A 114 7.42 2.28 -40.09
N ALA A 115 6.13 2.57 -39.98
CA ALA A 115 5.42 3.35 -40.97
C ALA A 115 6.12 4.71 -41.05
N ARG A 116 6.90 4.94 -42.11
CA ARG A 116 7.36 6.28 -42.45
C ARG A 116 6.11 7.11 -42.68
N HIS A 117 5.84 8.06 -41.80
CA HIS A 117 5.04 9.22 -42.17
C HIS A 117 5.81 9.94 -43.28
N GLU A 118 5.52 9.62 -44.54
CA GLU A 118 5.83 10.48 -45.67
C GLU A 118 4.96 11.72 -45.52
N GLY A 119 5.42 12.64 -44.68
CA GLY A 119 4.90 13.99 -44.62
C GLY A 119 5.06 14.62 -46.00
N ARG A 120 3.96 15.08 -46.59
CA ARG A 120 4.00 16.01 -47.72
C ARG A 120 4.95 17.14 -47.34
N SER A 121 6.04 17.29 -48.09
CA SER A 121 6.99 18.37 -47.84
C SER A 121 6.26 19.70 -48.07
N ALA A 122 6.54 20.70 -47.22
CA ALA A 122 6.02 22.06 -47.41
C ALA A 122 6.31 22.61 -48.82
N ARG A 123 7.37 22.13 -49.48
CA ARG A 123 7.70 22.46 -50.88
C ARG A 123 6.64 21.97 -51.88
N ASP A 124 5.99 20.83 -51.63
CA ASP A 124 4.92 20.30 -52.49
C ASP A 124 3.62 21.12 -52.39
N VAL A 125 3.34 21.68 -51.20
CA VAL A 125 2.18 22.56 -51.00
C VAL A 125 2.37 23.89 -51.74
N VAL A 126 3.58 24.46 -51.70
CA VAL A 126 3.86 25.75 -52.35
C VAL A 126 3.80 25.64 -53.88
N ARG A 127 4.21 24.51 -54.47
CA ARG A 127 4.15 24.30 -55.94
C ARG A 127 2.74 24.24 -56.49
N ARG A 128 1.76 23.74 -55.73
CA ARG A 128 0.35 23.68 -56.17
C ARG A 128 -0.37 25.04 -56.13
N LYS A 129 0.08 25.98 -55.31
CA LYS A 129 -0.59 27.31 -55.18
C LYS A 129 -0.18 28.32 -56.26
N ARG A 130 0.73 27.95 -57.18
CA ARG A 130 1.22 28.82 -58.27
C ARG A 130 0.76 28.38 -59.67
N ARG A 131 -0.28 27.55 -59.76
CA ARG A 131 -0.97 27.23 -61.02
C ARG A 131 -2.35 27.86 -61.02
#